data_AF-A0AAE0QX07-F1
#
_entry.id   AF-A0AAE0QX07-F1
#
_cell.length_a   1.000
_cell.length_b   1.000
_cell.length_c   1.000
_cell.angle_alpha   90.00
_cell.angle_beta   90.00
_cell.angle_gamma   90.00
#
_symmetry.space_group_name_H-M   'P 1'
#
loop_
_entity.id
_entity.type
_entity.pdbx_description
1 polymer ?
#
loop_
_entity_poly.entity_id
_entity_poly.type
_entity_poly.pdbx_seq_one_letter_code
_entity_poly.pdbx_strand_id
1 'polypeptide(L)'
;MDSKFSICGTSSGQRTLVHNIIQRFRESGTISVRKGQGRKTILDARDLRALRRHCITYRNATVMEITTWAQEYFQETLSVNTIHRAIRRCRLKLYRSKKKPYLNMIQKRRRFLWAKAHLK
;
A
#
# COMPACT_ATOMS: atom_id res chain seq x y z
N MET A 1 -9.03 -33.13 -33.43
CA MET A 1 -10.16 -33.42 -32.53
C MET A 1 -10.91 -32.11 -32.30
N ASP A 2 -11.91 -31.86 -33.15
CA ASP A 2 -12.63 -30.59 -33.19
C ASP A 2 -13.79 -30.59 -32.21
N SER A 3 -13.57 -30.06 -31.01
CA SER A 3 -14.63 -29.82 -30.03
C SER A 3 -15.47 -28.61 -30.48
N LYS A 4 -16.52 -28.85 -31.27
CA LYS A 4 -17.57 -27.86 -31.56
C LYS A 4 -18.47 -27.70 -30.33
N PHE A 5 -18.20 -26.67 -29.52
CA PHE A 5 -19.15 -26.21 -28.50
C PHE A 5 -20.36 -25.58 -29.20
N SER A 6 -21.46 -26.33 -29.25
CA SER A 6 -22.78 -25.87 -29.69
C SER A 6 -23.36 -24.93 -28.65
N ILE A 7 -23.31 -23.61 -28.90
CA ILE A 7 -24.02 -22.61 -28.09
C ILE A 7 -25.36 -22.36 -28.77
N CYS A 8 -26.39 -23.05 -28.30
CA CYS A 8 -27.78 -22.88 -28.73
C CYS A 8 -28.32 -21.52 -28.26
N GLY A 9 -28.89 -20.76 -29.20
CA GLY A 9 -29.79 -19.62 -28.96
C GLY A 9 -29.12 -18.34 -28.45
N THR A 10 -28.72 -17.43 -29.35
CA THR A 10 -28.07 -16.19 -28.90
C THR A 10 -28.59 -14.94 -29.59
N SER A 11 -29.08 -14.00 -28.78
CA SER A 11 -29.10 -12.57 -29.05
C SER A 11 -27.73 -12.07 -29.53
N SER A 12 -27.73 -11.06 -30.40
CA SER A 12 -26.59 -10.58 -31.21
C SER A 12 -25.29 -10.27 -30.44
N GLY A 13 -25.36 -9.99 -29.14
CA GLY A 13 -24.20 -9.66 -28.30
C GLY A 13 -23.30 -10.83 -27.88
N GLN A 14 -23.76 -12.08 -27.95
CA GLN A 14 -23.01 -13.21 -27.35
C GLN A 14 -21.96 -13.83 -28.28
N ARG A 15 -22.15 -13.76 -29.62
CA ARG A 15 -21.18 -14.33 -30.58
C ARG A 15 -19.83 -13.64 -30.56
N THR A 16 -19.82 -12.31 -30.47
CA THR A 16 -18.59 -11.51 -30.40
C THR A 16 -17.83 -11.75 -29.11
N LEU A 17 -18.55 -11.97 -28.00
CA LEU A 17 -17.97 -12.21 -26.69
C LEU A 17 -17.27 -13.58 -26.61
N VAL A 18 -17.91 -14.62 -27.17
CA VAL A 18 -17.32 -15.97 -27.30
C VAL A 18 -16.09 -15.94 -28.20
N HIS A 19 -16.18 -15.28 -29.36
CA HIS A 19 -15.03 -15.09 -30.26
C HIS A 19 -13.85 -14.42 -29.54
N ASN A 20 -14.11 -13.33 -28.80
CA ASN A 20 -13.08 -12.60 -28.05
C ASN A 20 -12.45 -13.43 -26.92
N ILE A 21 -13.21 -14.32 -26.27
CA ILE A 21 -12.67 -15.22 -25.26
C ILE A 21 -11.77 -16.27 -25.89
N ILE A 22 -12.19 -16.90 -27.00
CA ILE A 22 -11.40 -17.89 -27.72
C ILE A 22 -10.11 -17.27 -28.26
N GLN A 23 -10.19 -16.07 -28.84
CA GLN A 23 -9.03 -15.30 -29.32
C GLN A 23 -8.03 -15.06 -28.18
N ARG A 24 -8.49 -14.55 -27.04
CA ARG A 24 -7.64 -14.30 -25.87
C ARG A 24 -7.02 -15.58 -25.31
N PHE A 25 -7.77 -16.68 -25.31
CA PHE A 25 -7.28 -17.98 -24.84
C PHE A 25 -6.15 -18.51 -25.75
N ARG A 26 -6.28 -18.34 -27.07
CA ARG A 26 -5.22 -18.72 -28.02
C ARG A 26 -3.93 -17.90 -27.83
N GLU A 27 -4.05 -16.61 -27.52
CA GLU A 27 -2.90 -15.71 -27.36
C GLU A 27 -2.18 -15.89 -26.02
N SER A 28 -2.94 -16.09 -24.92
CA SER A 28 -2.40 -16.01 -23.56
C SER A 28 -2.56 -17.28 -22.73
N GLY A 29 -3.18 -18.33 -23.27
CA GLY A 29 -3.38 -19.63 -22.63
C GLY A 29 -4.24 -19.60 -21.36
N THR A 30 -4.80 -18.45 -21.01
CA THR A 30 -5.54 -18.24 -19.76
C THR A 30 -6.86 -17.52 -20.02
N ILE A 31 -7.91 -17.93 -19.30
CA ILE A 31 -9.27 -17.32 -19.37
C ILE A 31 -9.41 -16.22 -18.31
N SER A 32 -8.30 -15.79 -17.70
CA SER A 32 -8.33 -14.84 -16.59
C SER A 32 -8.85 -13.46 -17.02
N VAL A 33 -9.72 -12.89 -16.20
CA VAL A 33 -10.27 -11.55 -16.45
C VAL A 33 -9.17 -10.52 -16.22
N ARG A 34 -8.87 -9.71 -17.24
CA ARG A 34 -7.92 -8.60 -17.12
C ARG A 34 -8.47 -7.55 -16.17
N LYS A 35 -7.65 -7.09 -15.23
CA LYS A 35 -8.01 -6.00 -14.34
C LYS A 35 -8.20 -4.71 -15.13
N GLY A 36 -9.30 -4.00 -14.89
CA GLY A 36 -9.54 -2.70 -15.50
C GLY A 36 -8.53 -1.63 -15.07
N GLN A 37 -8.36 -0.61 -15.91
CA GLN A 37 -7.56 0.57 -15.59
C GLN A 37 -8.34 1.45 -14.60
N GLY A 38 -8.12 1.23 -13.30
CA GLY A 38 -8.77 2.01 -12.25
C GLY A 38 -8.39 3.50 -12.28
N ARG A 39 -9.06 4.30 -11.45
CA ARG A 39 -8.79 5.76 -11.32
C ARG A 39 -7.34 6.00 -10.86
N LYS A 40 -6.65 6.93 -11.53
CA LYS A 40 -5.31 7.41 -11.13
C LYS A 40 -5.36 8.01 -9.73
N THR A 41 -4.33 7.74 -8.94
CA THR A 41 -4.24 8.25 -7.56
C THR A 41 -3.72 9.68 -7.57
N ILE A 42 -4.15 10.48 -6.60
CA ILE A 42 -3.73 11.88 -6.44
C ILE A 42 -2.21 11.95 -6.23
N LEU A 43 -1.69 11.17 -5.29
CA LEU A 43 -0.25 11.08 -5.03
C LEU A 43 0.42 10.10 -6.01
N ASP A 44 1.48 10.55 -6.68
CA ASP A 44 2.33 9.72 -7.52
C ASP A 44 3.32 8.89 -6.68
N ALA A 45 3.99 7.92 -7.31
CA ALA A 45 5.06 7.15 -6.70
C ALA A 45 6.19 8.04 -6.14
N ARG A 46 6.50 9.17 -6.77
CA ARG A 46 7.49 10.14 -6.27
C ARG A 46 7.04 10.76 -4.94
N ASP A 47 5.79 11.15 -4.87
CA ASP A 47 5.20 11.81 -3.70
C ASP A 47 5.11 10.85 -2.51
N LEU A 48 4.73 9.60 -2.79
CA LEU A 48 4.75 8.54 -1.78
C LEU A 48 6.14 8.32 -1.19
N ARG A 49 7.22 8.44 -1.99
CA ARG A 49 8.60 8.35 -1.50
C ARG A 49 8.97 9.55 -0.62
N ALA A 50 8.56 10.77 -1.00
CA ALA A 50 8.78 11.97 -0.17
C ALA A 50 8.02 11.87 1.16
N LEU A 51 6.74 11.51 1.12
CA LEU A 51 5.90 11.30 2.30
C LEU A 51 6.49 10.23 3.23
N ARG A 52 6.96 9.11 2.68
CA ARG A 52 7.60 8.05 3.47
C ARG A 52 8.84 8.55 4.20
N ARG A 53 9.70 9.33 3.53
CA ARG A 53 10.90 9.92 4.15
C ARG A 53 10.51 10.84 5.31
N HIS A 54 9.55 11.74 5.07
CA HIS A 54 9.06 12.65 6.10
C HIS A 54 8.50 11.91 7.33
N CYS A 55 7.68 10.87 7.12
CA CYS A 55 7.14 10.06 8.21
C CYS A 55 8.20 9.29 9.01
N ILE A 56 9.36 8.97 8.40
CA ILE A 56 10.47 8.31 9.10
C ILE A 56 11.26 9.32 9.93
N THR A 57 11.56 10.49 9.36
CA THR A 57 12.27 11.58 10.05
C THR A 57 11.46 12.09 11.25
N TYR A 58 10.17 12.37 11.04
CA TYR A 58 9.27 12.91 12.06
C TYR A 58 8.35 11.82 12.60
N ARG A 59 8.93 10.76 13.18
CA ARG A 59 8.18 9.56 13.59
C ARG A 59 7.09 9.82 14.64
N ASN A 60 7.20 10.91 15.40
CA ASN A 60 6.23 11.28 16.45
C ASN A 60 5.18 12.30 15.97
N ALA A 61 5.25 12.75 14.72
CA ALA A 61 4.31 13.74 14.19
C ALA A 61 2.89 13.18 14.13
N THR A 62 1.92 14.05 14.41
CA THR A 62 0.51 13.69 14.27
C THR A 62 0.12 13.61 12.80
N VAL A 63 -0.97 12.88 12.49
CA VAL A 63 -1.46 12.80 11.10
C VAL A 63 -1.85 14.19 10.58
N MET A 64 -2.32 15.08 11.46
CA MET A 64 -2.64 16.46 11.12
C MET A 64 -1.38 17.23 10.69
N GLU A 65 -0.31 17.18 11.48
CA GLU A 65 0.97 17.81 11.12
C GLU A 65 1.52 17.28 9.79
N ILE A 66 1.46 15.96 9.59
CA ILE A 66 1.88 15.32 8.34
C ILE A 66 1.00 15.80 7.17
N THR A 67 -0.30 16.02 7.40
CA THR A 67 -1.24 16.50 6.38
C THR A 67 -0.95 17.95 6.02
N THR A 68 -0.74 18.82 7.01
CA THR A 68 -0.35 20.22 6.78
C THR A 68 0.96 20.30 5.99
N TRP A 69 1.98 19.56 6.41
CA TRP A 69 3.23 19.46 5.67
C TRP A 69 3.03 18.96 4.23
N ALA A 70 2.20 17.94 4.04
CA ALA A 70 1.96 17.39 2.71
C ALA A 70 1.21 18.38 1.80
N GLN A 71 0.25 19.14 2.35
CA GLN A 71 -0.46 20.19 1.60
C GLN A 71 0.50 21.30 1.17
N GLU A 72 1.39 21.74 2.06
CA GLU A 72 2.40 22.76 1.75
C GLU A 72 3.44 22.26 0.74
N TYR A 73 3.88 21.00 0.87
CA TYR A 73 4.94 20.43 0.03
C TYR A 73 4.45 20.07 -1.38
N PHE A 74 3.26 19.47 -1.49
CA PHE A 74 2.68 19.06 -2.77
C PHE A 74 1.83 20.15 -3.43
N GLN A 75 1.50 21.23 -2.71
CA GLN A 75 0.62 22.32 -3.17
C GLN A 75 -0.78 21.82 -3.57
N GLU A 76 -1.25 20.74 -2.94
CA GLU A 76 -2.53 20.10 -3.22
C GLU A 76 -3.41 20.02 -1.97
N THR A 77 -4.73 20.10 -2.16
CA THR A 77 -5.70 19.92 -1.08
C THR A 77 -5.86 18.43 -0.75
N LEU A 78 -5.05 17.95 0.19
CA LEU A 78 -5.10 16.55 0.64
C LEU A 78 -5.99 16.39 1.87
N SER A 79 -6.93 15.45 1.80
CA SER A 79 -7.67 15.03 2.99
C SER A 79 -6.80 14.18 3.92
N VAL A 80 -7.08 14.25 5.23
CA VAL A 80 -6.45 13.40 6.25
C VAL A 80 -6.59 11.91 5.91
N ASN A 81 -7.73 11.51 5.35
CA ASN A 81 -7.99 10.14 4.91
C ASN A 81 -7.08 9.71 3.75
N THR A 82 -6.77 10.63 2.83
CA THR A 82 -5.84 10.40 1.73
C THR A 82 -4.44 10.09 2.28
N ILE A 83 -3.97 10.89 3.25
CA ILE A 83 -2.70 10.66 3.93
C ILE A 83 -2.69 9.32 4.68
N HIS A 84 -3.75 8.98 5.42
CA HIS A 84 -3.85 7.67 6.06
C HIS A 84 -3.77 6.50 5.09
N ARG A 85 -4.40 6.61 3.90
CA ARG A 85 -4.31 5.59 2.85
C ARG A 85 -2.90 5.52 2.26
N ALA A 86 -2.26 6.67 2.03
CA ALA A 86 -0.89 6.76 1.53
C ALA A 86 0.13 6.14 2.50
N ILE A 87 0.01 6.41 3.79
CA ILE A 87 0.87 5.84 4.84
C ILE A 87 0.71 4.32 4.93
N ARG A 88 -0.53 3.82 4.85
CA ARG A 88 -0.80 2.38 4.78
C ARG A 88 -0.19 1.74 3.53
N ARG A 89 -0.27 2.41 2.37
CA ARG A 89 0.41 1.95 1.14
C ARG A 89 1.93 1.91 1.30
N CYS A 90 2.51 2.85 2.04
CA CYS A 90 3.93 2.85 2.40
C CYS A 90 4.32 1.80 3.46
N ARG A 91 3.36 0.98 3.94
CA ARG A 91 3.53 -0.04 4.99
C ARG A 91 4.06 0.53 6.32
N LEU A 92 3.76 1.79 6.60
CA LEU A 92 4.13 2.43 7.86
C LEU A 92 3.00 2.30 8.89
N LYS A 93 3.40 2.09 10.15
CA LYS A 93 2.48 2.10 11.30
C LYS A 93 2.76 3.34 12.15
N LEU A 94 1.79 4.24 12.21
CA LEU A 94 1.81 5.45 13.04
C LEU A 94 1.34 5.16 14.48
N TYR A 95 2.03 4.23 15.16
CA TYR A 95 1.76 4.04 16.58
C TYR A 95 2.53 5.06 17.40
N ARG A 96 1.86 5.61 18.42
CA ARG A 96 2.55 6.38 19.46
C ARG A 96 3.52 5.47 20.18
N SER A 97 4.77 5.92 20.32
CA SER A 97 5.78 5.21 21.09
C SER A 97 5.34 5.13 22.56
N LYS A 98 5.55 3.96 23.18
CA LYS A 98 5.28 3.81 24.62
C LYS A 98 6.24 4.70 25.41
N LYS A 99 5.73 5.44 26.40
CA LYS A 99 6.55 6.23 27.32
C LYS A 99 7.43 5.26 28.12
N LYS A 100 8.75 5.32 27.91
CA LYS A 100 9.71 4.54 28.69
C LYS A 100 10.13 5.35 29.93
N PRO A 101 10.33 4.71 31.09
CA PRO A 101 10.92 5.39 32.23
C PRO A 101 12.32 5.88 31.87
N TYR A 102 12.68 7.06 32.38
CA TYR A 102 14.03 7.59 32.20
C TYR A 102 15.04 6.73 32.94
N LEU A 103 16.13 6.36 32.26
CA LEU A 103 17.24 5.63 32.84
C LEU A 103 18.52 6.42 32.63
N ASN A 104 19.25 6.67 33.71
CA ASN A 104 20.57 7.27 33.61
C ASN A 104 21.59 6.26 33.03
N MET A 105 22.77 6.75 32.65
CA MET A 105 23.79 5.91 32.01
C MET A 105 24.29 4.76 32.89
N ILE A 106 24.39 4.99 34.21
CA ILE A 106 24.81 3.98 35.19
C ILE A 106 23.77 2.86 35.29
N GLN A 107 22.49 3.20 35.38
CA GLN A 107 21.37 2.26 35.44
C GLN A 107 21.28 1.43 34.16
N LYS A 108 21.48 2.05 32.99
CA LYS A 108 21.56 1.34 31.70
C LYS A 108 22.68 0.30 31.72
N ARG A 109 23.89 0.68 32.16
CA ARG A 109 25.05 -0.22 32.25
C ARG A 109 24.80 -1.38 33.21
N ARG A 110 24.26 -1.12 34.40
CA ARG A 110 23.94 -2.17 35.39
C ARG A 110 22.92 -3.16 34.83
N ARG A 111 21.83 -2.67 34.21
CA ARG A 111 20.82 -3.55 33.57
C ARG A 111 21.42 -4.38 32.45
N PHE A 112 22.29 -3.80 31.63
CA PHE A 112 22.97 -4.53 30.56
C PHE A 112 23.88 -5.64 31.10
N LEU A 113 24.72 -5.35 32.10
CA LEU A 113 25.60 -6.35 32.72
C LEU A 113 24.80 -7.47 33.40
N TRP A 114 23.74 -7.11 34.12
CA TRP A 114 22.85 -8.08 34.74
C TRP A 114 22.21 -8.99 33.69
N ALA A 115 21.66 -8.43 32.61
CA ALA A 115 21.08 -9.20 31.52
C ALA A 115 22.11 -10.11 30.85
N LYS A 116 23.33 -9.62 30.59
CA LYS A 116 24.41 -10.41 29.99
C LYS A 116 24.83 -11.59 30.85
N ALA A 117 24.85 -11.43 32.18
CA ALA A 117 25.20 -12.50 33.11
C ALA A 117 24.10 -13.57 33.27
N HIS A 118 22.85 -13.25 32.92
CA HIS A 118 21.68 -14.10 33.13
C HIS A 118 20.99 -14.54 31.83
N LEU A 119 21.49 -14.12 30.66
CA LEU A 119 21.14 -14.74 29.37
C LEU A 119 21.88 -16.08 29.30
N LYS A 120 21.15 -17.18 29.57
CA LYS A 120 21.58 -18.53 29.18
C LYS A 120 21.44 -18.71 27.67
#